data_AF-A0A252A791-F1
#
_entry.id   AF-A0A252A791-F1
#
_cell.length_a   1.000
_cell.length_b   1.000
_cell.length_c   1.000
_cell.angle_alpha   90.00
_cell.angle_beta   90.00
_cell.angle_gamma   90.00
#
_symmetry.space_group_name_H-M   'P 1'
#
loop_
_entity.id
_entity.type
_entity.pdbx_description
1 polymer ?
#
loop_
_entity_poly.entity_id
_entity_poly.type
_entity_poly.pdbx_seq_one_letter_code
_entity_poly.pdbx_strand_id
1 'polypeptide(L)'
;MLRYLLDTNLCVRVLRDRPQGLRPRFNSCAEELCISDVVLYELLYGAERSSDPVRTRREVEYFAARLAVLPFDSEAAAHTADIRAALERNGRIIGPYDLMIAG
;
A
#
# COMPACT_ATOMS: atom_id res chain seq x y z
N MET A 1 -14.39 -6.17 9.96
CA MET A 1 -13.45 -7.26 9.60
C MET A 1 -12.70 -6.79 8.37
N LEU A 2 -11.36 -6.93 8.35
CA LEU A 2 -10.56 -6.50 7.20
C LEU A 2 -10.95 -7.29 5.95
N ARG A 3 -11.09 -6.61 4.81
CA ARG A 3 -11.60 -7.19 3.57
C ARG A 3 -10.78 -6.80 2.34
N TYR A 4 -10.17 -5.62 2.34
CA TYR A 4 -9.42 -5.12 1.19
C TYR A 4 -8.04 -4.62 1.61
N LEU A 5 -6.99 -5.20 1.02
CA LEU A 5 -5.63 -4.68 1.07
C LEU A 5 -5.44 -3.67 -0.07
N LEU A 6 -5.11 -2.43 0.25
CA LEU A 6 -4.92 -1.37 -0.75
C LEU A 6 -3.51 -1.42 -1.33
N ASP A 7 -3.39 -1.16 -2.64
CA ASP A 7 -2.10 -0.95 -3.30
C ASP A 7 -1.61 0.49 -3.15
N THR A 8 -0.33 0.70 -3.40
CA THR A 8 0.33 2.00 -3.29
C THR A 8 -0.30 3.05 -4.20
N ASN A 9 -0.71 2.68 -5.42
CA ASN A 9 -1.29 3.63 -6.37
C ASN A 9 -2.63 4.17 -5.87
N LEU A 10 -3.50 3.32 -5.33
CA LEU A 10 -4.77 3.78 -4.76
C LEU A 10 -4.55 4.66 -3.53
N CYS A 11 -3.62 4.29 -2.64
CA CYS A 11 -3.26 5.12 -1.49
C CYS A 11 -2.81 6.53 -1.92
N VAL A 12 -1.94 6.62 -2.94
CA VAL A 12 -1.50 7.91 -3.51
C VAL A 12 -2.67 8.70 -4.09
N ARG A 13 -3.63 8.05 -4.75
CA ARG A 13 -4.83 8.71 -5.28
C ARG A 13 -5.73 9.26 -4.17
N VAL A 14 -5.90 8.53 -3.07
CA VAL A 14 -6.66 9.00 -1.90
C VAL A 14 -5.96 10.17 -1.21
N LEU A 15 -4.64 10.06 -0.99
CA LEU A 15 -3.82 11.13 -0.43
C LEU A 15 -3.89 12.41 -1.26
N ARG A 16 -3.92 12.30 -2.59
CA ARG A 16 -4.08 13.44 -3.50
C ARG A 16 -5.53 13.90 -3.71
N ASP A 17 -6.51 13.16 -3.18
CA ASP A 17 -7.94 13.28 -3.47
C ASP A 17 -8.24 13.39 -4.98
N ARG A 18 -7.69 12.44 -5.76
CA ARG A 18 -7.82 12.40 -7.22
C ARG A 18 -8.27 11.03 -7.75
N PRO A 19 -9.47 10.93 -8.37
CA PRO A 19 -10.47 11.98 -8.58
C PRO A 19 -11.04 12.53 -7.26
N GLN A 20 -11.59 13.74 -7.33
CA GLN A 20 -12.18 14.41 -6.16
C GLN A 20 -13.28 13.55 -5.53
N GLY A 21 -13.36 13.56 -4.20
CA GLY A 21 -14.36 12.79 -3.46
C GLY A 21 -13.94 11.35 -3.14
N LEU A 22 -12.68 10.99 -3.37
CA LEU A 22 -12.14 9.69 -2.92
C LEU A 22 -12.00 9.65 -1.39
N ARG A 23 -11.58 10.75 -0.76
CA ARG A 23 -11.37 10.78 0.70
C ARG A 23 -12.64 10.46 1.52
N PRO A 24 -13.82 11.05 1.23
CA PRO A 24 -15.06 10.69 1.94
C PRO A 24 -15.41 9.21 1.79
N ARG A 25 -15.28 8.65 0.59
CA ARG A 25 -15.57 7.24 0.33
C ARG A 25 -14.59 6.34 1.08
N PHE A 26 -13.31 6.65 1.04
CA PHE A 26 -12.28 5.95 1.82
C PHE A 26 -12.60 5.97 3.31
N ASN A 27 -12.94 7.13 3.87
CA ASN A 27 -13.27 7.26 5.28
C ASN A 27 -14.51 6.44 5.66
N SER A 28 -15.52 6.33 4.78
CA SER A 28 -16.74 5.54 5.05
C SER A 28 -16.50 4.03 5.11
N CYS A 29 -15.41 3.53 4.56
CA CYS A 29 -15.10 2.09 4.55
C CYS A 29 -13.79 1.74 5.26
N ALA A 30 -13.14 2.70 5.96
CA ALA A 30 -11.81 2.53 6.53
C ALA A 30 -11.65 1.28 7.43
N GLU A 31 -12.70 0.86 8.14
CA GLU A 31 -12.70 -0.33 9.01
C GLU A 31 -12.56 -1.66 8.25
N GLU A 32 -12.83 -1.68 6.95
CA GLU A 32 -12.67 -2.85 6.08
C GLU A 32 -11.34 -2.82 5.30
N LEU A 33 -10.58 -1.72 5.40
CA LEU A 33 -9.38 -1.47 4.62
C LEU A 33 -8.11 -1.70 5.44
N CYS A 34 -7.08 -2.22 4.78
CA CYS A 34 -5.74 -2.32 5.32
C CYS A 34 -4.68 -1.99 4.26
N ILE A 35 -3.45 -1.77 4.71
CA ILE A 35 -2.26 -1.69 3.85
C ILE A 35 -1.17 -2.62 4.41
N SER A 36 -0.27 -3.05 3.54
CA SER A 36 0.95 -3.74 3.95
C SER A 36 2.01 -2.72 4.40
N ASP A 37 2.92 -3.13 5.28
CA ASP A 37 4.14 -2.36 5.59
C ASP A 37 4.96 -2.01 4.34
N VAL A 38 4.87 -2.82 3.28
CA VAL A 38 5.49 -2.53 1.98
C VAL A 38 4.90 -1.27 1.35
N VAL A 39 3.57 -1.13 1.37
CA VAL A 39 2.86 0.06 0.90
C VAL A 39 3.21 1.26 1.77
N LEU A 40 3.24 1.08 3.10
CA LEU A 40 3.62 2.15 4.02
C LEU A 40 5.05 2.65 3.73
N TYR A 41 5.99 1.74 3.49
CA TYR A 41 7.35 2.07 3.05
C TYR A 41 7.35 2.89 1.76
N GLU A 42 6.63 2.48 0.72
CA GLU A 42 6.58 3.23 -0.54
C GLU A 42 5.99 4.64 -0.37
N LEU A 43 4.96 4.79 0.46
CA LEU A 43 4.35 6.08 0.77
C LEU A 43 5.31 7.00 1.51
N LEU A 44 6.01 6.48 2.52
CA LEU A 44 7.02 7.24 3.27
C LEU A 44 8.21 7.63 2.39
N TYR A 45 8.71 6.71 1.57
CA TYR A 45 9.76 7.00 0.59
C TYR A 45 9.32 8.09 -0.41
N GLY A 46 8.08 8.03 -0.87
CA GLY A 46 7.47 9.07 -1.70
C GLY A 46 7.39 10.43 -0.98
N ALA A 47 7.09 10.43 0.31
CA ALA A 47 7.08 11.64 1.14
C ALA A 47 8.47 12.26 1.26
N GLU A 48 9.51 11.47 1.52
CA GLU A 48 10.90 11.95 1.63
C GLU A 48 11.41 12.58 0.32
N ARG A 49 10.85 12.18 -0.83
CA ARG A 49 11.20 12.74 -2.15
C ARG A 49 10.33 13.91 -2.60
N SER A 50 9.35 14.31 -1.79
CA SER A 50 8.42 15.39 -2.14
C SER A 50 9.06 16.77 -2.02
N SER A 51 8.38 17.81 -2.54
CA SER A 51 8.82 19.20 -2.39
C SER A 51 8.76 19.71 -0.94
N ASP A 52 7.96 19.06 -0.09
CA ASP A 52 7.83 19.37 1.34
C ASP A 52 7.75 18.04 2.13
N PRO A 53 8.91 17.42 2.45
CA PRO A 53 8.96 16.11 3.09
C PRO A 53 8.26 16.07 4.45
N VAL A 54 8.45 17.11 5.27
CA VAL A 54 7.87 17.17 6.62
C VAL A 54 6.35 17.17 6.56
N ARG A 55 5.77 18.01 5.69
CA ARG A 55 4.32 18.04 5.52
C ARG A 55 3.79 16.75 4.93
N THR A 56 4.39 16.26 3.85
CA THR A 56 3.91 15.07 3.14
C THR A 56 3.99 13.83 4.02
N ARG A 57 5.05 13.70 4.84
CA ARG A 57 5.20 12.62 5.80
C ARG A 57 4.07 12.63 6.83
N ARG A 58 3.73 13.79 7.38
CA ARG A 58 2.58 13.90 8.32
C ARG A 58 1.28 13.49 7.66
N GLU A 59 1.06 13.86 6.39
CA GLU A 59 -0.14 13.44 5.64
C GLU A 59 -0.20 11.90 5.48
N VAL A 60 0.94 11.25 5.21
CA VAL A 60 1.05 9.77 5.16
C VAL A 60 0.79 9.14 6.53
N GLU A 61 1.40 9.66 7.60
CA GLU A 61 1.20 9.14 8.97
C GLU A 61 -0.27 9.26 9.41
N TYR A 62 -0.92 10.40 9.12
CA TYR A 62 -2.35 10.55 9.39
C TYR A 62 -3.21 9.60 8.55
N PHE A 63 -2.84 9.34 7.30
CA PHE A 63 -3.54 8.38 6.45
C PHE A 63 -3.41 6.95 6.99
N ALA A 64 -2.20 6.52 7.31
CA ALA A 64 -1.92 5.19 7.84
C ALA A 64 -2.59 4.95 9.21
N ALA A 65 -2.67 5.97 10.07
CA ALA A 65 -3.34 5.88 11.37
C ALA A 65 -4.85 5.58 11.29
N ARG A 66 -5.48 5.69 10.11
CA ARG A 66 -6.89 5.34 9.87
C ARG A 66 -7.07 3.90 9.38
N LEU A 67 -6.00 3.20 9.09
CA LEU A 67 -5.99 1.86 8.51
C LEU A 67 -5.33 0.88 9.47
N ALA A 68 -5.68 -0.40 9.31
CA ALA A 68 -4.80 -1.45 9.81
C ALA A 68 -3.58 -1.55 8.90
N VAL A 69 -2.38 -1.41 9.47
CA VAL A 69 -1.12 -1.70 8.79
C VAL A 69 -0.71 -3.12 9.15
N LEU A 70 -0.64 -3.99 8.15
CA LEU A 70 -0.32 -5.40 8.32
C LEU A 70 1.17 -5.64 8.08
N PRO A 71 1.84 -6.41 8.94
CA PRO A 71 3.25 -6.72 8.77
C PRO A 71 3.46 -7.61 7.55
N PHE A 72 4.58 -7.41 6.86
CA PHE A 72 5.09 -8.41 5.92
C PHE A 72 5.85 -9.47 6.71
N ASP A 73 5.14 -10.52 7.13
CA ASP A 73 5.67 -11.59 7.98
C ASP A 73 6.18 -12.79 7.16
N SER A 74 6.49 -13.89 7.84
CA SER A 74 7.01 -15.10 7.20
C SER A 74 6.00 -15.79 6.27
N GLU A 75 4.70 -15.70 6.55
CA GLU A 75 3.66 -16.30 5.70
C GLU A 75 3.53 -15.49 4.40
N ALA A 76 3.46 -14.16 4.50
CA ALA A 76 3.48 -13.27 3.33
C ALA A 76 4.76 -13.48 2.48
N ALA A 77 5.91 -13.67 3.13
CA ALA A 77 7.17 -13.97 2.45
C ALA A 77 7.12 -15.29 1.67
N ALA A 78 6.52 -16.34 2.26
CA ALA A 78 6.37 -17.64 1.60
C ALA A 78 5.46 -17.54 0.36
N HIS A 79 4.29 -16.90 0.50
CA HIS A 79 3.37 -16.67 -0.62
C HIS A 79 4.00 -15.82 -1.73
N THR A 80 4.72 -14.75 -1.37
CA THR A 80 5.45 -13.91 -2.33
C THR A 80 6.45 -14.73 -3.14
N ALA A 81 7.22 -15.61 -2.49
CA ALA A 81 8.21 -16.46 -3.15
C ALA A 81 7.57 -17.45 -4.13
N ASP A 82 6.47 -18.09 -3.73
CA ASP A 82 5.72 -19.03 -4.57
C ASP A 82 5.16 -18.33 -5.82
N ILE A 83 4.55 -17.16 -5.63
CA ILE A 83 4.00 -16.35 -6.74
C ILE A 83 5.13 -15.92 -7.67
N ARG A 84 6.27 -15.47 -7.14
CA ARG A 84 7.43 -15.08 -7.94
C ARG A 84 7.91 -16.22 -8.84
N ALA A 85 8.14 -17.39 -8.25
CA ALA A 85 8.61 -18.56 -8.98
C ALA A 85 7.59 -19.03 -10.03
N ALA A 86 6.30 -18.90 -9.75
CA ALA A 86 5.25 -19.19 -10.74
C ALA A 86 5.26 -18.18 -11.91
N LEU A 87 5.41 -16.88 -11.64
CA LEU A 87 5.44 -15.85 -12.67
C LEU A 87 6.68 -15.96 -13.56
N GLU A 88 7.86 -16.14 -12.97
CA GLU A 88 9.13 -16.28 -13.71
C GLU A 88 9.11 -17.51 -14.62
N ARG A 89 8.58 -18.66 -14.15
CA ARG A 89 8.38 -19.85 -15.00
C ARG A 89 7.48 -19.60 -16.21
N ASN A 90 6.56 -18.64 -16.11
CA ASN A 90 5.65 -18.25 -17.18
C ASN A 90 6.17 -17.03 -17.99
N GLY A 91 7.43 -16.60 -17.78
CA GLY A 91 8.01 -15.46 -18.47
C GLY A 91 7.36 -14.11 -18.11
N ARG A 92 6.66 -14.03 -16.97
CA ARG A 92 6.02 -12.80 -16.48
C ARG A 92 6.87 -12.19 -15.38
N ILE A 93 7.03 -10.87 -15.43
CA ILE A 93 7.75 -10.09 -14.41
C ILE A 93 6.77 -9.08 -13.83
N ILE A 94 6.72 -9.02 -12.51
CA ILE A 94 6.02 -8.00 -11.72
C ILE A 94 7.07 -7.29 -10.86
N GLY A 95 6.88 -5.99 -10.59
CA GLY A 95 7.76 -5.23 -9.72
C GLY A 95 7.88 -5.88 -8.34
N PRO A 96 9.05 -5.80 -7.68
CA PRO A 96 9.29 -6.52 -6.43
C PRO A 96 8.33 -6.11 -5.30
N TYR A 97 7.97 -4.83 -5.19
CA TYR A 97 7.02 -4.37 -4.16
C TYR A 97 5.58 -4.75 -4.47
N ASP A 98 5.13 -4.60 -5.72
CA ASP A 98 3.81 -5.08 -6.15
C ASP A 98 3.65 -6.60 -5.91
N LEU A 99 4.74 -7.35 -6.10
CA LEU A 99 4.79 -8.78 -5.82
C LEU A 99 4.67 -9.09 -4.32
N MET A 100 5.36 -8.34 -3.47
CA MET A 100 5.24 -8.46 -2.01
C MET A 100 3.89 -7.98 -1.47
N ILE A 101 3.18 -7.11 -2.18
CA ILE A 101 1.81 -6.71 -1.84
C ILE A 101 0.81 -7.82 -2.22
N ALA A 102 1.13 -8.60 -3.26
CA ALA A 102 0.26 -9.66 -3.77
C ALA A 102 0.38 -11.01 -3.03
N GLY A 103 1.53 -11.26 -2.39
CA GLY A 103 1.78 -12.47 -1.61
C GLY A 103 1.40 -12.30 -0.15
#